data_AF-A0A4S2EMF1-F1
#
_entry.id   AF-A0A4S2EMF1-F1
#
_cell.length_a   1.000
_cell.length_b   1.000
_cell.length_c   1.000
_cell.angle_alpha   90.00
_cell.angle_beta   90.00
_cell.angle_gamma   90.00
#
_symmetry.space_group_name_H-M   'P 1'
#
loop_
_entity.id
_entity.type
_entity.pdbx_description
1 polymer ?
#
loop_
_entity_poly.entity_id
_entity_poly.type
_entity_poly.pdbx_seq_one_letter_code
_entity_poly.pdbx_strand_id
1 'polypeptide(L)'
;MIPVEVSADGFMEQLLSVATKEFEKRMKLSTKTYELSPYPTQAEIKEKLNIGADKLSQWYAMGLKKQIWSDRQVRVERSELQRFLRENFEI
;
A
#
# COMPACT_ATOMS: atom_id res chain seq x y z
N MET A 1 -21.14 -20.11 35.30
CA MET A 1 -20.36 -19.42 34.26
C MET A 1 -19.97 -20.48 33.25
N ILE A 2 -20.54 -20.47 32.06
CA ILE A 2 -20.23 -21.45 31.01
C ILE A 2 -18.93 -20.98 30.35
N PRO A 3 -17.86 -21.80 30.29
CA PRO A 3 -16.66 -21.41 29.57
C PRO A 3 -17.02 -21.37 28.08
N VAL A 4 -16.86 -20.21 27.45
CA VAL A 4 -16.96 -20.11 26.00
C VAL A 4 -15.72 -20.81 25.46
N GLU A 5 -15.87 -22.06 25.04
CA GLU A 5 -14.90 -22.74 24.19
C GLU A 5 -14.90 -22.00 22.85
N VAL A 6 -14.04 -20.99 22.73
CA VAL A 6 -13.68 -20.44 21.43
C VAL A 6 -12.86 -21.53 20.75
N SER A 7 -13.48 -22.31 19.87
CA SER A 7 -12.81 -23.34 19.09
C SER A 7 -11.64 -22.71 18.34
N ALA A 8 -10.42 -23.16 18.65
CA ALA A 8 -9.17 -22.63 18.09
C ALA A 8 -9.20 -22.58 16.56
N ASP A 9 -9.90 -23.52 15.93
CA ASP A 9 -10.05 -23.65 14.48
C ASP A 9 -10.73 -22.42 13.84
N GLY A 10 -11.81 -21.91 14.45
CA GLY A 10 -12.55 -20.75 13.94
C GLY A 10 -11.81 -19.42 14.10
N PHE A 11 -10.88 -19.34 15.06
CA PHE A 11 -9.98 -18.20 15.23
C PHE A 11 -8.82 -18.25 14.24
N MET A 12 -8.26 -19.43 13.99
CA MET A 12 -7.18 -19.64 13.02
C MET A 12 -7.62 -19.36 11.58
N GLU A 13 -8.84 -19.75 11.19
CA GLU A 13 -9.38 -19.42 9.86
C GLU A 13 -9.56 -17.90 9.65
N GLN A 14 -10.01 -17.19 10.68
CA GLN A 14 -10.15 -15.73 10.62
C GLN A 14 -8.80 -15.05 10.46
N LEU A 15 -7.79 -15.47 11.25
CA LEU A 15 -6.40 -14.99 11.14
C LEU A 15 -5.81 -15.24 9.75
N LEU A 16 -5.97 -16.46 9.22
CA LEU A 16 -5.52 -16.82 7.87
C LEU A 16 -6.20 -15.97 6.79
N SER A 17 -7.49 -15.67 6.93
CA SER A 17 -8.20 -14.83 5.96
C SER A 17 -7.72 -13.38 5.96
N VAL A 18 -7.40 -12.84 7.14
CA VAL A 18 -6.91 -11.47 7.29
C VAL A 18 -5.49 -11.36 6.74
N ALA A 19 -4.62 -12.31 7.08
CA ALA A 19 -3.27 -12.37 6.56
C ALA A 19 -3.25 -12.50 5.03
N THR A 20 -4.08 -13.38 4.46
CA THR A 20 -4.18 -13.57 3.00
C THR A 20 -4.68 -12.32 2.29
N LYS A 21 -5.71 -11.64 2.81
CA LYS A 21 -6.23 -10.39 2.24
C LYS A 21 -5.19 -9.28 2.28
N GLU A 22 -4.42 -9.19 3.36
CA GLU A 22 -3.38 -8.18 3.48
C GLU A 22 -2.20 -8.49 2.56
N PHE A 23 -1.82 -9.76 2.42
CA PHE A 23 -0.82 -10.22 1.46
C PHE A 23 -1.24 -9.95 0.02
N GLU A 24 -2.48 -10.26 -0.37
CA GLU A 24 -3.00 -9.93 -1.70
C GLU A 24 -2.99 -8.43 -1.98
N LYS A 25 -3.36 -7.60 -0.99
CA LYS A 25 -3.28 -6.13 -1.14
C LYS A 25 -1.85 -5.67 -1.37
N ARG A 26 -0.90 -6.22 -0.60
CA ARG A 26 0.54 -5.92 -0.72
C ARG A 26 1.07 -6.31 -2.11
N MET A 27 0.76 -7.52 -2.57
CA MET A 27 1.17 -7.99 -3.90
C MET A 27 0.52 -7.18 -5.04
N LYS A 28 -0.76 -6.82 -4.93
CA LYS A 28 -1.46 -5.97 -5.90
C LYS A 28 -0.83 -4.57 -6.00
N LEU A 29 -0.42 -3.98 -4.87
CA LEU A 29 0.24 -2.68 -4.87
C LEU A 29 1.61 -2.75 -5.57
N SER A 30 2.42 -3.76 -5.26
CA SER A 30 3.75 -3.96 -5.85
C SER A 30 3.66 -4.16 -7.38
N THR A 31 2.77 -5.05 -7.84
CA THR A 31 2.56 -5.33 -9.28
C THR A 31 2.02 -4.13 -10.06
N LYS A 32 1.07 -3.37 -9.50
CA LYS A 32 0.50 -2.18 -10.14
C LYS A 32 1.49 -1.03 -10.32
N THR A 33 2.56 -0.96 -9.51
CA THR A 33 3.59 0.07 -9.70
C THR A 33 4.41 -0.12 -10.97
N TYR A 34 4.50 -1.33 -11.53
CA TYR A 34 5.22 -1.57 -12.78
C TYR A 34 4.53 -0.91 -14.00
N GLU A 35 3.22 -0.70 -13.92
CA GLU A 35 2.45 0.00 -14.97
C GLU A 35 2.54 1.53 -14.87
N LEU A 36 3.13 2.07 -13.80
CA LEU A 36 3.33 3.51 -13.68
C LEU A 36 4.46 3.97 -14.60
N SER A 37 4.34 5.21 -15.09
CA SER A 37 5.43 5.90 -15.77
C SER A 37 6.69 5.99 -14.88
N PRO A 38 7.87 6.39 -15.39
CA PRO A 38 9.06 6.55 -14.56
C PRO A 38 8.90 7.61 -13.44
N TYR A 39 8.09 8.64 -13.69
CA TYR A 39 7.79 9.72 -12.75
C TYR A 39 6.29 10.02 -12.72
N PRO A 40 5.47 9.13 -12.13
CA PRO A 40 4.02 9.33 -12.03
C PRO A 40 3.69 10.55 -11.19
N THR A 41 2.61 11.21 -11.59
CA THR A 41 1.96 12.27 -10.84
C THR A 41 1.14 11.69 -9.69
N GLN A 42 0.78 12.53 -8.72
CA GLN A 42 -0.13 12.13 -7.64
C GLN A 42 -1.45 11.54 -8.14
N ALA A 43 -1.97 12.05 -9.27
CA ALA A 43 -3.21 11.54 -9.86
C ALA A 43 -3.04 10.10 -10.34
N GLU A 44 -1.98 9.83 -11.11
CA GLU A 44 -1.69 8.49 -11.64
C GLU A 44 -1.43 7.46 -10.53
N ILE A 45 -0.73 7.85 -9.46
CA ILE A 45 -0.49 6.98 -8.31
C ILE A 45 -1.82 6.60 -7.64
N LYS A 46 -2.69 7.59 -7.38
CA LYS A 46 -4.01 7.37 -6.77
C LYS A 46 -4.87 6.45 -7.61
N GLU A 47 -4.92 6.69 -8.91
CA GLU A 47 -5.73 5.91 -9.85
C GLU A 47 -5.23 4.47 -9.96
N LYS A 48 -3.93 4.27 -10.26
CA LYS A 48 -3.38 2.92 -10.47
C LYS A 48 -3.38 2.08 -9.21
N LEU A 49 -2.99 2.66 -8.08
CA LEU A 49 -2.97 1.97 -6.79
C LEU A 49 -4.34 1.91 -6.13
N ASN A 50 -5.35 2.59 -6.69
CA ASN A 50 -6.70 2.72 -6.14
C ASN A 50 -6.67 3.18 -4.68
N ILE A 51 -5.93 4.27 -4.42
CA ILE A 51 -5.75 4.87 -3.09
C ILE A 51 -6.30 6.30 -3.04
N GLY A 52 -6.76 6.71 -1.86
CA GLY A 52 -7.18 8.08 -1.58
C GLY A 52 -6.01 9.06 -1.42
N ALA A 53 -6.34 10.36 -1.43
CA ALA A 53 -5.37 11.43 -1.23
C ALA A 53 -4.81 11.46 0.20
N ASP A 54 -5.62 11.07 1.18
CA ASP A 54 -5.25 10.85 2.57
C ASP A 54 -4.13 9.81 2.71
N LYS A 55 -4.26 8.66 2.03
CA LYS A 55 -3.28 7.58 2.08
C LYS A 55 -1.98 7.97 1.41
N LEU A 56 -2.05 8.65 0.27
CA LEU A 56 -0.84 9.18 -0.39
C LEU A 56 -0.15 10.25 0.46
N SER A 57 -0.92 11.10 1.15
CA SER A 57 -0.38 12.09 2.09
C SER A 57 0.31 11.43 3.29
N GLN A 58 -0.28 10.36 3.83
CA GLN A 58 0.35 9.56 4.88
C GLN A 58 1.66 8.95 4.38
N TRP A 59 1.71 8.43 3.15
CA TRP A 59 2.95 7.89 2.60
C TRP A 59 4.05 8.95 2.47
N TYR A 60 3.70 10.18 2.08
CA TYR A 60 4.66 11.30 2.12
C TYR A 60 5.14 11.61 3.54
N ALA A 61 4.25 11.56 4.55
CA ALA A 61 4.63 11.73 5.94
C ALA A 61 5.49 10.58 6.48
N MET A 62 5.31 9.36 5.95
CA MET A 62 6.13 8.18 6.26
C MET A 62 7.50 8.18 5.56
N GLY A 63 7.77 9.17 4.70
CA GLY A 63 9.08 9.33 4.05
C GLY A 63 9.13 8.96 2.57
N LEU A 64 7.99 8.74 1.90
CA LEU A 64 7.97 8.63 0.44
C LEU A 64 8.51 9.91 -0.18
N LYS A 65 9.65 9.83 -0.87
CA LYS A 65 10.24 11.03 -1.50
C LYS A 65 9.42 11.45 -2.71
N LYS A 66 9.21 12.76 -2.82
CA LYS A 66 8.51 13.40 -3.93
C LYS A 66 9.40 14.47 -4.55
N GLN A 67 9.32 14.59 -5.87
CA GLN A 67 9.94 15.66 -6.62
C GLN A 67 8.88 16.71 -6.94
N ILE A 68 9.16 17.96 -6.60
CA ILE A 68 8.29 19.09 -6.89
C ILE A 68 8.83 19.75 -8.16
N TRP A 69 8.14 19.58 -9.28
CA TRP A 69 8.50 20.16 -10.57
C TRP A 69 7.85 21.54 -10.77
N SER A 70 6.71 21.78 -10.10
CA SER A 70 6.09 23.10 -9.91
C SER A 70 5.09 23.02 -8.75
N ASP A 71 4.49 24.16 -8.34
CA ASP A 71 3.51 24.24 -7.25
C ASP A 71 2.36 23.22 -7.34
N ARG A 72 2.03 22.76 -8.56
CA ARG A 72 0.97 21.79 -8.82
C ARG A 72 1.46 20.47 -9.43
N GLN A 73 2.74 20.35 -9.74
CA GLN A 73 3.31 19.14 -10.32
C GLN A 73 4.24 18.48 -9.32
N VAL A 74 3.64 17.63 -8.49
CA VAL A 74 4.36 16.71 -7.63
C VAL A 74 4.42 15.36 -8.32
N ARG A 75 5.65 14.89 -8.55
CA ARG A 75 5.93 13.56 -9.10
C ARG A 75 6.64 12.71 -8.08
N VAL A 76 6.53 11.41 -8.22
CA VAL A 76 7.25 10.43 -7.41
C VAL A 76 8.03 9.56 -8.37
N GLU A 77 9.29 9.28 -8.08
CA GLU A 77 10.06 8.35 -8.90
C GLU A 77 9.50 6.93 -8.70
N ARG A 78 9.26 6.20 -9.77
CA ARG A 78 8.69 4.84 -9.69
C ARG A 78 9.53 3.90 -8.85
N SER A 79 10.85 3.97 -8.99
CA SER A 79 11.82 3.17 -8.23
C SER A 79 11.71 3.46 -6.73
N GLU A 80 11.52 4.72 -6.34
CA GLU A 80 11.34 5.13 -4.96
C GLU A 80 9.98 4.69 -4.42
N LEU A 81 8.91 4.83 -5.21
CA LEU A 81 7.60 4.31 -4.82
C LEU A 81 7.63 2.81 -4.60
N GLN A 82 8.30 2.07 -5.50
CA GLN A 82 8.52 0.64 -5.36
C GLN A 82 9.31 0.33 -4.10
N ARG A 83 10.45 0.99 -3.90
CA ARG A 83 11.29 0.82 -2.71
C ARG A 83 10.50 1.10 -1.43
N PHE A 84 9.76 2.21 -1.37
CA PHE A 84 8.91 2.56 -0.23
C PHE A 84 7.86 1.48 0.05
N LEU A 85 7.17 0.99 -1.00
CA LEU A 85 6.19 -0.06 -0.84
C LEU A 85 6.81 -1.37 -0.33
N ARG A 86 8.01 -1.71 -0.82
CA ARG A 86 8.75 -2.88 -0.32
C ARG A 86 9.12 -2.71 1.14
N GLU A 87 9.76 -1.61 1.50
CA GLU A 87 10.24 -1.35 2.88
C GLU A 87 9.11 -1.25 3.92
N ASN A 88 7.92 -0.77 3.53
CA ASN A 88 6.83 -0.50 4.48
C ASN A 88 5.69 -1.53 4.44
N PHE A 89 5.59 -2.33 3.38
CA PHE A 89 4.45 -3.24 3.18
C PHE A 89 4.84 -4.66 2.76
N GLU A 90 6.07 -4.91 2.31
CA GLU A 90 6.56 -6.26 2.01
C GLU A 90 7.36 -6.75 3.24
N ILE A 91 6.91 -7.85 3.86
CA ILE A 91 7.57 -8.52 5.01
C ILE A 91 8.17 -9.82 4.49
#